data_AF-A0A060BZ89-F1
#
_entry.id   AF-A0A060BZ89-F1
#
_cell.length_a   1.000
_cell.length_b   1.000
_cell.length_c   1.000
_cell.angle_alpha   90.00
_cell.angle_beta   90.00
_cell.angle_gamma   90.00
#
_symmetry.space_group_name_H-M   'P 1'
#
loop_
_entity.id
_entity.type
_entity.pdbx_description
1 polymer ?
#
loop_
_entity_poly.entity_id
_entity_poly.type
_entity_poly.pdbx_seq_one_letter_code
_entity_poly.pdbx_strand_id
1 'polypeptide(L)' 'FVGTYDTPGVSHVGIYIGNGMMLAAGDPIGYSNLNTSYWQSHFYTFGRLPNP' A
#
# COMPACT_ATOMS: atom_id res chain seq x y z
N PHE A 1 -4.41 2.22 0.40
CA PHE A 1 -5.07 1.09 1.09
C PHE A 1 -6.06 1.63 2.10
N VAL A 2 -7.15 0.91 2.33
CA VAL A 2 -8.20 1.23 3.32
C VAL A 2 -8.29 0.12 4.34
N GLY A 3 -8.75 0.41 5.56
CA GLY A 3 -9.01 -0.61 6.60
C GLY A 3 -7.77 -1.20 7.28
N THR A 4 -6.56 -0.69 7.00
CA THR A 4 -5.32 -1.18 7.63
C THR A 4 -5.10 -0.63 9.04
N TYR A 5 -5.80 0.46 9.36
CA TYR A 5 -5.89 1.08 10.68
C TYR A 5 -7.34 1.49 10.90
N ASP A 6 -7.73 1.65 12.17
CA ASP A 6 -9.06 2.10 12.56
C ASP A 6 -9.26 3.59 12.26
N THR A 7 -9.50 3.92 11.00
CA THR A 7 -9.74 5.27 10.49
C THR A 7 -10.60 5.22 9.23
N PRO A 8 -11.51 6.19 9.01
CA PRO A 8 -12.28 6.25 7.78
C PRO A 8 -11.41 6.60 6.56
N GLY A 9 -11.70 5.98 5.42
CA GLY A 9 -11.03 6.29 4.15
C GLY A 9 -9.64 5.65 4.01
N VAL A 10 -8.75 6.34 3.29
CA VAL A 10 -7.39 5.84 3.02
C VAL A 10 -6.56 5.87 4.29
N SER A 11 -6.11 4.68 4.72
CA SER A 11 -5.38 4.47 5.97
C SER A 11 -3.89 4.19 5.76
N HIS A 12 -3.46 3.73 4.58
CA HIS A 12 -2.05 3.39 4.33
C HIS A 12 -1.63 3.65 2.88
N VAL A 13 -0.37 4.05 2.69
CA VAL A 13 0.28 4.29 1.40
C VAL A 13 1.67 3.65 1.39
N GLY A 14 2.06 3.11 0.23
CA GLY A 14 3.39 2.57 0.00
C GLY A 14 3.87 2.91 -1.41
N ILE A 15 5.18 2.89 -1.61
CA ILE A 15 5.80 3.11 -2.92
C ILE A 15 5.84 1.77 -3.64
N TYR A 16 5.15 1.68 -4.78
CA TYR A 16 5.24 0.50 -5.64
C TYR A 16 6.62 0.43 -6.27
N ILE A 17 7.29 -0.71 -6.12
CA ILE A 17 8.68 -0.92 -6.58
C ILE A 17 8.79 -1.99 -7.67
N GLY A 18 7.66 -2.44 -8.22
CA GLY A 18 7.61 -3.49 -9.24
C GLY A 18 7.34 -4.88 -8.68
N ASN A 19 7.04 -5.84 -9.57
CA ASN A 19 6.81 -7.25 -9.26
C ASN A 19 5.80 -7.52 -8.12
N GLY A 20 4.75 -6.69 -8.00
CA GLY A 20 3.76 -6.84 -6.93
C GLY A 20 4.30 -6.47 -5.54
N MET A 21 5.44 -5.79 -5.44
CA MET A 21 6.04 -5.39 -4.16
C MET A 21 5.85 -3.89 -3.90
N MET A 22 5.76 -3.52 -2.63
CA MET A 22 5.88 -2.14 -2.17
C MET A 22 6.97 -2.00 -1.10
N LEU A 23 7.53 -0.79 -0.99
CA LEU A 23 8.27 -0.31 0.17
C LEU A 23 7.36 0.64 0.95
N ALA A 24 7.19 0.41 2.25
CA ALA A 24 6.35 1.24 3.10
C ALA A 24 6.90 1.36 4.52
N ALA A 25 6.45 2.40 5.23
CA ALA A 25 6.65 2.51 6.67
C ALA A 25 5.62 1.63 7.41
N GLY A 26 5.77 0.32 7.25
CA GLY A 26 5.16 -0.66 8.15
C GLY A 26 5.84 -0.65 9.51
N ASP A 27 5.51 -1.62 10.34
CA ASP A 27 6.17 -1.86 11.63
C ASP A 27 6.84 -3.25 11.62
N PRO A 28 8.14 -3.35 11.27
CA PRO A 28 9.08 -2.27 10.92
C PRO A 28 8.93 -1.76 9.46
N ILE A 29 9.66 -0.68 9.13
CA ILE A 29 9.81 -0.20 7.75
C ILE A 29 10.36 -1.33 6.88
N GLY A 30 9.74 -1.59 5.72
CA GLY A 30 10.22 -2.67 4.87
C GLY A 30 9.37 -2.97 3.65
N TYR A 31 9.70 -4.10 3.04
CA TYR A 31 9.08 -4.59 1.82
C TYR A 31 7.86 -5.45 2.13
N SER A 32 6.82 -5.33 1.32
CA SER A 32 5.60 -6.15 1.42
C SER A 32 5.14 -6.62 0.05
N ASN A 33 4.71 -7.89 -0.02
CA ASN A 33 4.12 -8.49 -1.20
C ASN A 33 2.62 -8.14 -1.27
N LEU A 34 2.21 -7.37 -2.27
CA LEU A 34 0.84 -6.92 -2.49
C LEU A 34 -0.10 -8.06 -2.94
N ASN A 35 0.43 -9.20 -3.35
CA ASN A 35 -0.37 -10.34 -3.81
C ASN A 35 -0.91 -11.21 -2.66
N THR A 36 -0.66 -10.86 -1.39
CA THR A 36 -1.28 -11.57 -0.26
C THR A 36 -2.76 -11.21 -0.15
N SER A 37 -3.58 -12.12 0.37
CA SER A 37 -5.01 -11.88 0.59
C SER A 37 -5.28 -10.63 1.44
N TYR A 38 -4.43 -10.37 2.44
CA TYR A 38 -4.50 -9.16 3.28
C TYR A 38 -4.36 -7.89 2.44
N TRP A 39 -3.29 -7.74 1.65
CA TRP A 39 -3.10 -6.52 0.88
C TRP A 39 -4.12 -6.35 -0.26
N GLN A 40 -4.59 -7.47 -0.84
CA GLN A 40 -5.66 -7.46 -1.82
C GLN A 40 -7.00 -7.01 -1.22
N SER A 41 -7.36 -7.47 0.00
CA SER A 41 -8.62 -7.05 0.64
C SER A 41 -8.62 -5.60 1.12
N HIS A 42 -7.43 -5.00 1.27
CA HIS A 42 -7.23 -3.60 1.69
C HIS A 42 -6.90 -2.68 0.50
N PHE A 43 -6.82 -3.21 -0.71
CA PHE A 43 -6.42 -2.45 -1.89
C PHE A 43 -7.44 -1.35 -2.19
N TYR A 44 -6.94 -0.15 -2.48
CA TYR A 44 -7.79 1.00 -2.81
C TYR A 44 -7.58 1.42 -4.26
N THR A 45 -6.39 1.89 -4.59
CA THR A 45 -5.98 2.19 -5.97
C THR A 45 -4.46 2.34 -6.02
N PHE A 46 -3.91 2.34 -7.24
CA PHE A 46 -2.61 2.94 -7.53
C PHE A 46 -2.78 4.43 -7.88
N GLY A 47 -1.73 5.21 -7.62
CA GLY A 47 -1.64 6.62 -8.02
C GLY A 47 -0.31 6.90 -8.68
N ARG A 48 -0.30 7.81 -9.67
CA ARG A 48 0.90 8.32 -10.31
C ARG A 48 0.95 9.82 -10.05
N LEU A 49 2.09 10.31 -9.56
CA LEU A 49 2.30 11.74 -9.41
C LEU A 49 2.21 12.42 -10.79
N PRO A 50 1.65 13.65 -10.87
CA PRO A 50 1.65 14.39 -12.11
C PRO A 50 3.08 14.61 -12.60
N ASN A 51 3.27 14.70 -13.92
CA ASN A 51 4.55 15.14 -14.46
C ASN A 51 4.78 16.60 -14.04
N PRO A 52 6.04 17.01 -13.82
CA PRO A 52 6.39 18.41 -13.59
C PRO A 52 5.89 19.34 -14.69
#